data_AF-A0A2A5V9Q2-F1
#
_entry.id   AF-A0A2A5V9Q2-F1
#
_cell.length_a   1.000
_cell.length_b   1.000
_cell.length_c   1.000
_cell.angle_alpha   90.00
_cell.angle_beta   90.00
_cell.angle_gamma   90.00
#
_symmetry.space_group_name_H-M   'P 1'
#
loop_
_entity.id
_entity.type
_entity.pdbx_description
1 polymer ?
#
loop_
_entity_poly.entity_id
_entity_poly.type
_entity_poly.pdbx_seq_one_letter_code
_entity_poly.pdbx_strand_id
1 'polypeptide(L)' 'MKELIIAFGLFLFIEGILYALFPSKMKNMLKKLELIQDSQLRNGGLIFAIIGFIIIYYNKT' A
#
# COMPACT_ATOMS: atom_id res chain seq x y z
N MET A 1 3.90 4.53 20.29
CA MET A 1 5.32 4.45 19.87
C MET A 1 5.72 3.03 19.47
N LYS A 2 5.59 2.03 20.36
CA LYS A 2 5.91 0.62 20.02
C LYS A 2 5.01 0.05 18.91
N GLU A 3 3.73 0.37 18.91
CA GLU A 3 2.76 -0.15 17.92
C GLU A 3 3.03 0.35 16.48
N LEU A 4 3.46 1.61 16.31
CA LEU A 4 3.83 2.14 14.99
C LEU A 4 5.05 1.40 14.41
N ILE A 5 6.03 1.09 15.26
CA ILE A 5 7.22 0.34 14.86
C ILE A 5 6.85 -1.09 14.47
N ILE A 6 5.93 -1.72 15.21
CA ILE A 6 5.44 -3.08 14.89
C ILE A 6 4.64 -3.08 13.59
N ALA A 7 3.74 -2.11 13.39
CA ALA A 7 2.96 -1.99 12.16
C ALA A 7 3.86 -1.77 10.92
N PHE A 8 4.88 -0.92 11.07
CA PHE A 8 5.86 -0.69 10.00
C PHE A 8 6.71 -1.94 9.72
N GLY A 9 7.12 -2.67 10.77
CA GLY A 9 7.82 -3.95 10.62
C GLY A 9 6.98 -5.01 9.91
N LEU A 10 5.70 -5.14 10.26
CA LEU A 10 4.77 -6.06 9.59
C LEU A 10 4.54 -5.69 8.12
N PHE A 11 4.41 -4.39 7.82
CA PHE A 11 4.30 -3.89 6.46
C PHE A 11 5.51 -4.32 5.61
N LEU A 12 6.73 -4.08 6.09
CA LEU A 12 7.95 -4.47 5.39
C LEU A 12 8.12 -5.99 5.28
N PHE A 13 7.68 -6.75 6.29
CA PHE A 13 7.75 -8.20 6.28
C PHE A 13 6.86 -8.81 5.20
N ILE A 14 5.61 -8.34 5.09
CA ILE A 14 4.65 -8.82 4.09
C ILE A 14 5.11 -8.43 2.68
N GLU A 15 5.54 -7.18 2.48
CA GLU A 15 6.13 -6.74 1.21
C GLU A 15 7.34 -7.59 0.82
N GLY A 16 8.29 -7.80 1.74
CA GLY A 16 9.50 -8.59 1.50
C GLY A 16 9.22 -10.04 1.10
N ILE A 17 8.25 -10.70 1.75
CA ILE A 17 7.83 -12.06 1.39
C ILE A 17 7.21 -12.10 -0.01
N LEU A 18 6.37 -11.12 -0.35
CA LEU A 18 5.76 -11.05 -1.68
C LEU A 18 6.81 -10.86 -2.78
N TYR A 19 7.84 -10.03 -2.56
CA TYR A 19 8.95 -9.88 -3.49
C TYR A 19 9.79 -11.16 -3.63
N ALA A 20 10.03 -11.89 -2.53
CA ALA A 20 10.83 -13.10 -2.54
C ALA A 20 10.10 -14.31 -3.18
N LEU A 21 8.80 -14.48 -2.88
CA LEU A 21 8.01 -15.60 -3.41
C LEU A 21 7.52 -15.36 -4.84
N PHE A 22 7.17 -14.11 -5.20
CA PHE A 22 6.56 -13.79 -6.49
C PHE A 22 7.24 -12.60 -7.19
N PRO A 23 8.55 -12.66 -7.46
CA PRO A 23 9.28 -11.57 -8.12
C PRO A 23 8.71 -11.22 -9.50
N SER A 24 8.23 -12.24 -10.22
CA SER A 24 7.65 -12.10 -11.56
C SER A 24 6.32 -11.34 -11.56
N LYS A 25 5.48 -11.54 -10.53
CA LYS A 25 4.19 -10.85 -10.42
C LYS A 25 4.38 -9.37 -10.13
N MET A 26 5.33 -9.01 -9.26
CA MET A 26 5.61 -7.62 -8.92
C MET A 26 6.15 -6.84 -10.12
N LYS A 27 7.09 -7.43 -10.88
CA LYS A 27 7.57 -6.82 -12.14
C LYS A 27 6.44 -6.63 -13.15
N ASN A 28 5.52 -7.57 -13.26
CA ASN A 28 4.41 -7.48 -14.21
C ASN A 28 3.37 -6.43 -13.76
N MET A 29 3.20 -6.22 -12.45
CA MET A 29 2.34 -5.16 -11.90
C MET A 29 2.91 -3.77 -12.21
N LEU A 30 4.22 -3.58 -12.07
CA LEU A 30 4.90 -2.34 -12.44
C LEU A 30 4.73 -1.97 -13.92
N LYS A 31 4.87 -2.95 -14.82
CA LYS A 31 4.61 -2.74 -16.25
C LYS A 31 3.16 -2.36 -16.56
N LYS A 32 2.21 -2.87 -15.76
CA LYS A 32 0.79 -2.50 -15.90
C LYS A 32 0.51 -1.10 -15.35
N LEU A 33 1.23 -0.66 -14.33
CA LEU A 33 1.11 0.70 -13.80
C LEU A 33 1.52 1.76 -14.82
N GLU A 34 2.52 1.49 -15.65
CA GLU A 34 2.95 2.37 -16.75
C GLU A 34 1.86 2.56 -17.84
N LEU A 35 0.94 1.60 -17.96
CA LEU A 35 -0.20 1.66 -18.88
C LEU A 35 -1.43 2.35 -18.28
N ILE A 36 -1.44 2.57 -16.96
CA ILE A 36 -2.54 3.22 -16.25
C ILE A 36 -2.33 4.74 -16.31
N GLN A 37 -3.37 5.49 -16.68
CA GLN A 37 -3.32 6.95 -16.70
C GLN A 37 -3.08 7.52 -15.30
N ASP A 38 -2.25 8.55 -15.20
CA ASP A 38 -1.94 9.23 -13.92
C ASP A 38 -3.20 9.72 -13.18
N SER A 39 -4.25 10.10 -13.92
CA SER A 39 -5.53 10.53 -13.36
C SER A 39 -6.23 9.42 -12.56
N GLN A 40 -6.18 8.17 -13.03
CA GLN A 40 -6.74 7.01 -12.37
C GLN A 40 -5.92 6.64 -11.13
N LEU A 41 -4.59 6.71 -11.24
CA LEU A 41 -3.68 6.45 -10.13
C LEU A 41 -3.88 7.46 -8.99
N ARG A 42 -4.05 8.74 -9.34
CA ARG A 42 -4.29 9.82 -8.38
C ARG A 42 -5.65 9.70 -7.70
N ASN A 43 -6.71 9.37 -8.44
CA ASN A 43 -8.03 9.18 -7.87
C ASN A 43 -8.07 7.94 -6.96
N GLY A 44 -7.44 6.84 -7.36
CA GLY A 44 -7.30 5.65 -6.49
C GLY A 44 -6.55 5.99 -5.20
N GLY A 45 -5.41 6.67 -5.30
CA GLY A 45 -4.63 7.11 -4.14
C GLY A 45 -5.40 8.03 -3.19
N LEU A 46 -6.19 8.97 -3.73
CA LEU A 46 -7.04 9.86 -2.92
C LEU A 46 -8.13 9.08 -2.16
N ILE A 47 -8.79 8.13 -2.81
CA ILE A 47 -9.80 7.29 -2.16
C ILE A 47 -9.18 6.48 -1.01
N PHE A 48 -8.03 5.84 -1.24
CA PHE A 48 -7.31 5.09 -0.21
C PHE A 48 -6.86 5.99 0.96
N ALA A 49 -6.39 7.20 0.68
CA ALA A 49 -5.99 8.16 1.71
C ALA A 49 -7.17 8.61 2.58
N ILE A 50 -8.33 8.89 1.97
CA ILE A 50 -9.54 9.28 2.69
C ILE A 50 -10.05 8.13 3.57
N ILE A 51 -10.09 6.90 3.05
CA ILE A 51 -10.51 5.73 3.83
C ILE A 51 -9.55 5.50 5.00
N GLY A 52 -8.24 5.54 4.75
CA GLY A 52 -7.23 5.40 5.80
C GLY A 52 -7.35 6.47 6.89
N PHE A 53 -7.63 7.71 6.48
CA PHE A 53 -7.86 8.82 7.41
C PHE A 53 -9.10 8.58 8.28
N ILE A 54 -10.21 8.13 7.69
CA ILE A 54 -11.44 7.79 8.42
C ILE A 54 -11.19 6.68 9.44
N ILE A 55 -10.47 5.62 9.06
CA ILE A 55 -10.15 4.49 9.96
C ILE A 55 -9.30 4.95 11.16
N ILE A 56 -8.30 5.81 10.92
CA ILE A 56 -7.46 6.37 11.99
C ILE A 56 -8.28 7.29 12.90
N TYR A 57 -9.14 8.14 12.32
CA TYR A 57 -9.98 9.08 13.08
C TYR A 57 -10.97 8.34 13.99
N TYR A 58 -11.61 7.29 13.50
CA TYR A 58 -12.53 6.47 14.30
C TYR A 58 -11.81 5.64 15.38
N ASN A 59 -10.63 5.06 15.09
CA ASN A 59 -9.90 4.30 16.11
C ASN A 59 -9.27 5.18 17.20
N LYS A 60 -9.11 6.48 16.95
CA LYS A 60 -8.56 7.43 17.92
C LYS A 60 -9.61 8.02 18.85
N THR A 61 -10.90 7.87 18.53
CA THR A 61 -12.03 8.29 19.36
C THR A 61 -12.44 7.17 20.30
#